data_AF-A0A6B3CEX1-F1
#
_entry.id   AF-A0A6B3CEX1-F1
#
_cell.length_a   1.000
_cell.length_b   1.000
_cell.length_c   1.000
_cell.angle_alpha   90.00
_cell.angle_beta   90.00
_cell.angle_gamma   90.00
#
_symmetry.space_group_name_H-M   'P 1'
#
loop_
_entity.id
_entity.type
_entity.pdbx_description
1 polymer ?
#
loop_
_entity_poly.entity_id
_entity_poly.type
_entity_poly.pdbx_seq_one_letter_code
_entity_poly.pdbx_strand_id
1 'polypeptide(L)'
;MTVAAEIRGSSPEKLLAPVLSAFWDEDESWTLDVYRRHEGYEGLRKALAMAPDDLIAYVKESGLRGRGGAGFPTGMKWQFIP
;
A
#
# COMPACT_ATOMS: atom_id res chain seq x y z
N MET A 1 2.23 -0.75 17.50
CA MET A 1 3.11 -1.67 16.75
C MET A 1 3.33 -1.00 15.40
N THR A 2 4.49 -0.40 15.20
CA THR A 2 4.73 0.62 14.16
C THR A 2 5.23 -0.03 12.87
N VAL A 3 4.73 0.39 11.71
CA VAL A 3 5.06 -0.14 10.36
C VAL A 3 6.56 -0.19 10.11
N ALA A 4 7.31 0.76 10.67
CA ALA A 4 8.76 0.81 10.60
C ALA A 4 9.48 -0.41 11.23
N ALA A 5 8.83 -1.14 12.14
CA ALA A 5 9.41 -2.33 12.77
C ALA A 5 9.37 -3.56 11.86
N GLU A 6 8.39 -3.66 10.96
CA GLU A 6 8.19 -4.82 10.07
C GLU A 6 9.24 -4.86 8.94
N ILE A 7 9.66 -3.69 8.46
CA ILE A 7 10.64 -3.57 7.36
C ILE A 7 12.07 -3.89 7.82
N ARG A 8 12.41 -3.64 9.09
CA ARG A 8 13.76 -3.87 9.65
C ARG A 8 14.17 -5.34 9.77
N GLY A 9 13.24 -6.28 9.59
CA GLY A 9 13.49 -7.73 9.69
C GLY A 9 13.32 -8.50 8.37
N SER A 10 13.15 -7.83 7.24
CA SER A 10 12.82 -8.48 5.98
C SER A 10 14.07 -8.77 5.15
N SER A 11 14.29 -10.03 4.75
CA SER A 11 15.35 -10.44 3.81
C SER A 11 15.34 -9.53 2.55
N PRO A 12 16.51 -9.19 1.97
CA PRO A 12 16.59 -8.40 0.73
C PRO A 12 15.69 -8.93 -0.40
N GLU A 13 15.46 -10.25 -0.42
CA GLU A 13 14.61 -10.94 -1.38
C GLU A 13 13.13 -10.54 -1.25
N LYS A 14 12.65 -10.31 -0.02
CA LYS A 14 11.31 -9.76 0.24
C LYS A 14 11.22 -8.27 -0.09
N LEU A 15 12.33 -7.53 -0.02
CA LEU A 15 12.35 -6.09 -0.33
C LEU A 15 12.25 -5.80 -1.84
N LEU A 16 12.61 -6.78 -2.67
CA LEU A 16 12.56 -6.69 -4.13
C LEU A 16 11.41 -7.49 -4.76
N ALA A 17 10.58 -8.15 -3.95
CA ALA A 17 9.45 -8.92 -4.45
C ALA A 17 8.45 -7.98 -5.17
N PRO A 18 7.99 -8.35 -6.38
CA PRO A 18 6.98 -7.57 -7.07
C PRO A 18 5.68 -7.59 -6.25
N VAL A 19 5.10 -6.41 -6.00
CA VAL A 19 3.81 -6.28 -5.32
C VAL A 19 2.71 -5.93 -6.32
N LEU A 20 2.92 -4.88 -7.13
CA LEU A 20 1.92 -4.42 -8.11
C LEU A 20 1.85 -5.32 -9.36
N SER A 21 3.00 -5.84 -9.80
CA SER A 21 3.15 -6.63 -11.01
C SER A 21 3.22 -8.13 -10.73
N ALA A 22 2.93 -8.57 -9.50
CA ALA A 22 3.12 -9.95 -9.08
C ALA A 22 2.29 -10.96 -9.90
N PHE A 23 1.14 -10.52 -10.42
CA PHE A 23 0.12 -11.38 -11.03
C PHE A 23 -0.31 -10.93 -12.42
N TRP A 24 0.49 -10.09 -13.11
CA TRP A 24 0.10 -9.60 -14.45
C TRP A 24 -0.04 -10.71 -15.49
N ASP A 25 0.75 -11.77 -15.36
CA ASP A 25 0.78 -12.88 -16.31
C ASP A 25 -0.19 -14.02 -15.94
N GLU A 26 -1.05 -13.87 -14.92
CA GLU A 26 -2.10 -14.84 -14.65
C GLU A 26 -3.25 -14.71 -15.65
N ASP A 27 -3.77 -15.85 -16.11
CA ASP A 27 -4.97 -15.90 -16.95
C ASP A 27 -6.14 -15.18 -16.27
N GLU A 28 -6.85 -14.37 -17.05
CA GLU A 28 -8.00 -13.60 -16.57
C GLU A 28 -7.70 -12.65 -15.39
N SER A 29 -6.45 -12.18 -15.24
CA SER A 29 -6.00 -11.30 -14.14
C SER A 29 -6.82 -10.02 -13.94
N TRP A 30 -7.59 -9.59 -14.95
CA TRP A 30 -8.51 -8.46 -14.87
C TRP A 30 -9.83 -8.77 -14.13
N THR A 31 -10.09 -10.03 -13.80
CA THR A 31 -11.34 -10.43 -13.15
C THR A 31 -11.32 -10.19 -11.65
N LEU A 32 -12.51 -9.96 -11.10
CA LEU A 32 -12.72 -9.77 -9.68
C LEU A 32 -12.33 -11.01 -8.85
N ASP A 33 -12.56 -12.19 -9.43
CA ASP A 33 -12.27 -13.46 -8.76
C ASP A 33 -10.75 -13.67 -8.64
N VAL A 34 -9.97 -13.44 -9.70
CA VAL A 34 -8.49 -13.46 -9.61
C VAL A 34 -8.01 -12.44 -8.59
N TYR A 35 -8.52 -11.21 -8.63
CA TYR A 35 -8.14 -10.17 -7.64
C TYR A 35 -8.39 -10.63 -6.20
N ARG A 36 -9.55 -11.24 -5.92
CA ARG A 36 -9.91 -11.73 -4.57
C ARG A 36 -9.07 -12.92 -4.13
N ARG A 37 -8.64 -13.81 -5.05
CA ARG A 37 -7.73 -14.92 -4.73
C ARG A 37 -6.36 -14.42 -4.23
N HIS A 38 -5.92 -13.25 -4.71
CA HIS A 38 -4.67 -12.61 -4.32
C HIS A 38 -4.84 -11.52 -3.26
N GLU A 39 -5.58 -11.83 -2.19
CA GLU A 39 -5.80 -10.92 -1.05
C GLU A 39 -6.51 -9.60 -1.41
N GLY A 40 -7.22 -9.59 -2.54
CA GLY A 40 -7.99 -8.43 -2.99
C GLY A 40 -8.93 -7.89 -1.92
N TYR A 41 -8.99 -6.56 -1.82
CA TYR A 41 -9.75 -5.81 -0.82
C TYR A 41 -9.31 -5.96 0.65
N GLU A 42 -8.31 -6.78 1.01
CA GLU A 42 -7.86 -6.84 2.41
C GLU A 42 -7.34 -5.49 2.90
N GLY A 43 -6.52 -4.82 2.08
CA GLY A 43 -6.06 -3.46 2.35
C GLY A 43 -7.20 -2.45 2.50
N LEU A 44 -8.25 -2.57 1.69
CA LEU A 44 -9.44 -1.71 1.79
C LEU A 44 -10.19 -1.95 3.10
N ARG A 45 -10.45 -3.22 3.45
CA ARG A 45 -11.10 -3.59 4.72
C ARG A 45 -10.34 -3.03 5.91
N LYS A 46 -9.01 -3.19 5.92
CA LYS A 46 -8.14 -2.63 6.97
C LYS A 46 -8.25 -1.11 7.04
N ALA A 47 -8.18 -0.42 5.89
CA ALA A 47 -8.26 1.04 5.84
C ALA A 47 -9.61 1.58 6.35
N LEU A 48 -10.72 0.92 5.99
CA LEU A 48 -12.07 1.31 6.44
C LEU A 48 -12.30 1.08 7.94
N ALA A 49 -11.50 0.22 8.57
CA ALA A 49 -11.53 -0.03 10.01
C ALA A 49 -10.67 0.96 10.82
N MET A 50 -9.90 1.84 10.16
CA MET A 50 -9.06 2.84 10.81
C MET A 50 -9.76 4.20 10.87
N ALA A 51 -9.44 5.00 11.89
CA ALA A 51 -9.78 6.41 11.87
C ALA A 51 -9.04 7.10 10.70
N PRO A 52 -9.65 8.09 10.02
CA PRO A 52 -9.01 8.78 8.89
C PRO A 52 -7.63 9.35 9.24
N ASP A 53 -7.49 9.96 10.42
CA ASP A 53 -6.21 10.54 10.88
C ASP A 53 -5.12 9.48 11.07
N ASP A 54 -5.48 8.31 11.62
CA ASP A 54 -4.56 7.19 11.77
C ASP A 54 -4.11 6.64 10.42
N LEU A 55 -5.02 6.57 9.44
CA LEU A 55 -4.70 6.14 8.07
C LEU A 55 -3.78 7.14 7.37
N ILE A 56 -4.02 8.44 7.52
CA ILE A 56 -3.15 9.49 6.98
C ILE A 56 -1.76 9.43 7.63
N ALA A 57 -1.69 9.25 8.96
CA ALA A 57 -0.44 9.07 9.68
C ALA A 57 0.33 7.83 9.21
N TYR A 58 -0.36 6.71 9.01
CA TYR A 58 0.20 5.47 8.47
C TYR A 58 0.83 5.68 7.09
N VAL A 59 0.13 6.35 6.17
CA VAL A 59 0.66 6.65 4.83
C VAL A 59 1.81 7.65 4.88
N LYS A 60 1.77 8.62 5.79
CA LYS A 60 2.89 9.54 6.02
C LYS A 60 4.14 8.80 6.51
N GLU A 61 3.98 7.87 7.45
CA GLU A 61 5.07 7.06 7.98
C GLU A 61 5.71 6.15 6.92
N SER A 62 4.90 5.61 5.99
CA SER A 62 5.41 4.77 4.90
C SER A 62 6.40 5.48 3.96
N GLY A 63 6.44 6.82 3.99
CA GLY A 63 7.27 7.60 3.08
C GLY A 63 6.78 7.59 1.63
N LEU A 64 5.53 7.22 1.36
CA LEU A 64 4.96 7.20 0.01
C LEU A 64 5.05 8.59 -0.64
N ARG A 65 5.62 8.63 -1.83
CA ARG A 65 5.75 9.84 -2.67
C ARG A 65 4.92 9.70 -3.93
N GLY A 66 4.40 10.82 -4.43
CA GLY A 66 3.66 10.87 -5.68
C GLY A 66 4.49 10.35 -6.87
N ARG A 67 3.94 9.39 -7.62
CA ARG A 67 4.60 8.75 -8.77
C ARG A 67 4.31 9.41 -10.14
N GLY A 68 3.59 10.53 -10.15
CA GLY A 68 3.32 11.34 -11.35
C GLY A 68 4.43 12.32 -11.75
N GLY A 69 5.65 12.19 -11.18
CA GLY A 69 6.82 13.01 -11.52
C GLY A 69 7.23 14.06 -10.48
N ALA A 70 6.28 14.67 -9.77
CA ALA A 70 6.59 15.73 -8.79
C ALA A 70 7.22 15.22 -7.47
N GLY A 71 6.96 13.97 -7.08
CA GLY A 71 7.55 13.38 -5.88
C GLY A 71 7.10 14.00 -4.55
N PHE A 72 5.98 14.73 -4.51
CA PHE A 72 5.44 15.30 -3.27
C PHE A 72 5.05 14.19 -2.26
N PRO A 73 5.31 14.33 -0.95
CA PRO A 73 4.93 13.31 0.04
C PRO A 73 3.40 13.14 0.13
N THR A 74 2.90 11.94 -0.18
CA THR A 74 1.46 11.69 -0.33
C THR A 74 0.70 11.88 0.98
N GLY A 75 1.22 11.36 2.10
CA GLY A 75 0.57 11.52 3.41
C GLY A 75 0.46 12.98 3.86
N MET A 76 1.47 13.80 3.56
CA MET A 76 1.40 15.26 3.83
C MET A 76 0.37 15.95 2.93
N LYS A 77 0.28 15.56 1.65
CA LYS A 77 -0.72 16.11 0.73
C LYS A 77 -2.15 15.90 1.23
N TRP A 78 -2.43 14.73 1.82
CA TRP A 78 -3.76 14.40 2.34
C TRP A 78 -4.16 15.23 3.55
N GLN A 79 -3.21 15.68 4.37
CA GLN A 79 -3.47 16.53 5.55
C GLN A 79 -3.98 17.94 5.20
N PHE A 80 -3.94 18.35 3.93
CA PHE A 80 -4.47 19.65 3.51
C PHE A 80 -5.98 19.66 3.27
N ILE A 81 -6.63 18.50 3.28
CA ILE A 81 -8.08 18.38 3.07
C ILE A 81 -8.76 18.26 4.44
N PRO A 82 -9.75 19.13 4.75
CA PRO A 82 -10.49 19.08 6.01
C PRO A 82 -11.32 17.79 6.18
#